data_AF-A0A2S9DN54-F1
#
_entry.id   AF-A0A2S9DN54-F1
#
_cell.length_a   1.000
_cell.length_b   1.000
_cell.length_c   1.000
_cell.angle_alpha   90.00
_cell.angle_beta   90.00
_cell.angle_gamma   90.00
#
_symmetry.space_group_name_H-M   'P 1'
#
loop_
_entity.id
_entity.type
_entity.pdbx_description
1 polymer ?
#
loop_
_entity_poly.entity_id
_entity_poly.type
_entity_poly.pdbx_seq_one_letter_code
_entity_poly.pdbx_strand_id
1 'polypeptide(L)'
;MTVFLLLYLCADATRTDCQVVMADSWKGTHAYEQCSAAVPGLTKALTAPNQKRHRFVCEVQGDSAKPAEHKAPPTFVHQSFRM
;
A
#
# COMPACT_ATOMS: atom_id res chain seq x y z
N MET A 1 8.36 -19.03 4.09
CA MET A 1 7.32 -17.99 4.19
C MET A 1 8.00 -16.63 4.22
N THR A 2 7.61 -15.74 3.32
CA THR A 2 8.05 -14.34 3.30
C THR A 2 6.84 -13.48 3.65
N VAL A 3 7.03 -12.42 4.43
CA VAL A 3 5.99 -11.44 4.72
C VAL A 3 6.52 -10.07 4.30
N PHE A 4 5.72 -9.33 3.54
CA PHE A 4 6.00 -7.97 3.12
C PHE A 4 5.23 -6.99 3.99
N LEU A 5 5.88 -5.90 4.37
CA LEU A 5 5.21 -4.71 4.86
C LEU A 5 4.87 -3.83 3.66
N LEU A 6 3.59 -3.60 3.42
CA LEU A 6 3.10 -2.74 2.37
C LEU A 6 2.55 -1.43 2.95
N LEU A 7 2.94 -0.31 2.36
CA LEU A 7 2.38 1.00 2.60
C LEU A 7 1.41 1.35 1.48
N TYR A 8 0.15 1.55 1.84
CA TYR A 8 -0.89 2.07 0.95
C TYR A 8 -0.93 3.59 1.09
N LEU A 9 -0.62 4.31 0.02
CA LEU A 9 -0.66 5.76 -0.07
C LEU A 9 -1.89 6.20 -0.85
N CYS A 10 -2.99 6.50 -0.16
CA CYS A 10 -4.23 6.87 -0.82
C CYS A 10 -4.37 8.37 -1.05
N ALA A 11 -5.05 8.74 -2.13
CA ALA A 11 -5.39 10.12 -2.44
C ALA A 11 -6.29 10.75 -1.35
N ASP A 12 -7.20 9.94 -0.78
CA ASP A 12 -8.14 10.36 0.25
C ASP A 12 -8.50 9.23 1.24
N ALA A 13 -9.44 9.52 2.14
CA ALA A 13 -9.87 8.60 3.19
C ALA A 13 -10.80 7.48 2.70
N THR A 14 -11.28 7.50 1.46
CA THR A 14 -12.09 6.42 0.87
C THR A 14 -11.25 5.20 0.54
N ARG A 15 -9.93 5.36 0.41
CA ARG A 15 -8.95 4.30 0.13
C ARG A 15 -9.25 3.51 -1.15
N THR A 16 -9.84 4.18 -2.13
CA THR A 16 -10.17 3.59 -3.44
C THR A 16 -9.06 3.82 -4.47
N ASP A 17 -8.32 4.91 -4.35
CA ASP A 17 -7.15 5.24 -5.18
C ASP A 17 -5.91 5.31 -4.29
N CYS A 18 -5.08 4.25 -4.33
CA CYS A 18 -3.93 4.09 -3.44
C CYS A 18 -2.74 3.51 -4.16
N GLN A 19 -1.60 4.20 -4.15
CA GLN A 19 -0.35 3.59 -4.56
C GLN A 19 0.13 2.60 -3.48
N VAL A 20 0.54 1.40 -3.87
CA VAL A 20 1.11 0.40 -2.95
C VAL A 20 2.63 0.41 -3.08
N VAL A 21 3.31 0.57 -1.95
CA VAL A 21 4.77 0.60 -1.86
C VAL A 21 5.24 -0.47 -0.88
N MET A 22 6.18 -1.32 -1.29
CA MET A 22 6.85 -2.24 -0.38
C MET A 22 7.80 -1.45 0.52
N ALA A 23 7.59 -1.50 1.83
CA ALA A 23 8.38 -0.78 2.82
C ALA A 23 9.44 -1.66 3.47
N ASP A 24 9.15 -2.95 3.68
CA ASP A 24 10.09 -3.90 4.31
C ASP A 24 9.68 -5.36 4.01
N SER A 25 10.54 -6.32 4.37
CA SER A 25 10.23 -7.75 4.29
C SER A 25 10.93 -8.58 5.36
N TRP A 26 10.25 -9.61 5.84
CA TRP A 26 10.81 -10.63 6.74
C TRP A 26 10.65 -12.02 6.16
N LYS A 27 11.57 -12.92 6.55
CA LYS A 27 11.58 -14.33 6.14
C LYS A 27 11.62 -15.23 7.36
N GLY A 28 10.93 -16.36 7.26
CA GLY A 28 10.93 -17.40 8.29
C GLY A 28 9.59 -17.56 9.00
N THR A 29 9.58 -18.43 10.00
CA THR A 29 8.35 -18.82 10.73
C THR A 29 7.75 -17.68 11.55
N HIS A 30 8.56 -16.73 12.00
CA HIS A 30 8.14 -15.58 12.82
C HIS A 30 7.95 -14.28 12.01
N ALA A 31 7.94 -14.37 10.68
CA ALA A 31 7.95 -13.19 9.80
C ALA A 31 6.68 -12.34 9.95
N TYR A 32 5.53 -12.96 10.25
CA TYR A 32 4.28 -12.24 10.44
C TYR A 32 4.26 -11.49 11.77
N GLU A 33 4.76 -12.10 12.84
CA GLU A 33 4.92 -11.50 14.16
C GLU A 33 5.87 -10.30 14.10
N GLN A 34 6.99 -10.44 13.38
CA GLN A 34 7.94 -9.34 13.16
C GLN A 34 7.29 -8.17 12.41
N CYS A 35 6.54 -8.44 11.34
CA CYS A 35 5.80 -7.40 10.61
C CYS A 35 4.75 -6.71 11.49
N SER A 36 3.92 -7.49 12.19
CA SER A 36 2.82 -6.95 13.00
C SER A 36 3.31 -6.14 14.19
N ALA A 37 4.48 -6.48 14.75
CA ALA A 37 5.13 -5.69 15.80
C ALA A 37 5.62 -4.32 15.30
N ALA A 38 6.01 -4.20 14.02
CA ALA A 38 6.48 -2.93 13.44
C ALA A 38 5.34 -1.94 13.14
N VAL A 39 4.16 -2.44 12.74
CA VAL A 39 3.02 -1.62 12.27
C VAL A 39 2.59 -0.51 13.25
N PRO A 40 2.44 -0.75 14.57
CA PRO A 40 2.03 0.30 15.50
C PRO A 40 3.01 1.48 15.57
N GLY A 41 4.32 1.22 15.53
CA GLY A 41 5.34 2.26 15.55
C GLY A 41 5.28 3.14 14.30
N LEU A 42 5.18 2.49 13.14
CA LEU A 42 5.05 3.18 11.84
C LEU A 42 3.75 3.98 11.74
N THR A 43 2.64 3.43 12.26
CA THR A 43 1.34 4.13 12.28
C THR A 43 1.39 5.36 13.18
N LYS A 44 2.04 5.28 14.35
CA LYS A 44 2.23 6.43 15.26
C LYS A 44 3.10 7.52 14.66
N ALA A 45 4.06 7.16 13.81
CA ALA A 45 4.90 8.13 13.10
C ALA A 45 4.14 8.94 12.03
N LEU A 46 2.96 8.46 11.59
CA LEU A 46 2.09 9.22 10.69
C LEU A 46 1.36 10.34 11.44
N THR A 47 1.28 11.52 10.83
CA THR A 47 0.43 12.62 11.30
C THR A 47 -1.06 12.25 11.21
N ALA A 48 -1.92 12.92 11.98
CA ALA A 48 -3.37 12.63 12.00
C ALA A 48 -4.05 12.68 10.61
N PRO A 49 -3.72 13.62 9.70
CA PRO A 49 -4.24 13.57 8.33
C PRO A 49 -3.75 12.34 7.54
N ASN A 50 -2.48 11.98 7.72
CA ASN A 50 -1.87 10.86 7.00
C ASN A 50 -2.38 9.50 7.48
N GLN A 51 -2.74 9.35 8.77
CA GLN A 51 -3.36 8.11 9.26
C GLN A 51 -4.72 7.80 8.60
N LYS A 52 -5.43 8.81 8.09
CA LYS A 52 -6.68 8.60 7.34
C LYS A 52 -6.42 8.05 5.94
N ARG A 53 -5.39 8.59 5.29
CA ARG A 53 -5.03 8.33 3.87
C ARG A 53 -4.04 7.19 3.70
N HIS A 54 -3.26 6.86 4.71
CA HIS A 54 -2.14 5.93 4.60
C HIS A 54 -2.24 4.81 5.61
N ARG A 55 -1.88 3.59 5.19
CA ARG A 55 -1.98 2.40 6.02
C ARG A 55 -0.82 1.45 5.74
N PHE A 56 -0.24 0.93 6.82
CA PHE A 56 0.69 -0.19 6.77
C PHE A 56 -0.08 -1.52 6.90
N VAL A 57 0.27 -2.50 6.07
CA VAL A 57 -0.35 -3.84 6.02
C VAL A 57 0.75 -4.89 5.90
N CYS A 58 0.60 -5.98 6.66
CA CYS A 58 1.45 -7.17 6.53
C CYS A 58 0.81 -8.14 5.55
N GLU A 59 1.51 -8.46 4.46
CA GLU A 59 1.05 -9.40 3.45
C GLU A 59 1.97 -10.62 3.41
N VAL A 60 1.40 -11.81 3.58
CA VAL A 60 2.15 -13.06 3.43
C VAL A 60 2.28 -13.35 1.94
N GLN A 61 3.48 -13.65 1.48
CA GLN A 61 3.72 -14.12 0.11
C GLN A 61 3.00 -15.46 -0.10
N GLY A 62 1.79 -15.41 -0.65
CA GLY A 62 1.05 -16.54 -1.20
C GLY A 62 0.97 -16.44 -2.73
N ASP A 63 0.70 -17.56 -3.41
CA ASP A 63 0.63 -17.69 -4.89
C ASP A 63 -0.30 -16.69 -5.61
N SER A 64 -1.04 -15.85 -4.89
CA SER A 64 -2.01 -14.91 -5.43
C SER A 64 -1.55 -13.45 -5.45
N ALA A 65 -0.29 -13.14 -5.11
CA ALA A 65 0.22 -11.77 -5.13
C ALA A 65 0.50 -11.28 -6.57
N LYS A 66 -0.57 -11.10 -7.37
CA LYS A 66 -0.58 -10.06 -8.38
C LYS A 66 -0.47 -8.75 -7.60
N PRO A 67 0.55 -7.90 -7.84
CA PRO A 67 0.44 -6.52 -7.42
C PRO A 67 -0.91 -6.05 -7.97
N ALA A 68 -1.75 -5.44 -7.15
CA ALA A 68 -2.93 -4.78 -7.66
C ALA A 68 -2.43 -3.76 -8.71
N GLU A 69 -2.47 -4.15 -9.98
CA GLU A 69 -2.45 -3.22 -11.09
C GLU A 69 -3.68 -2.37 -10.84
N HIS A 70 -3.45 -1.15 -10.37
CA HIS A 70 -4.40 -0.06 -10.50
C HIS A 70 -4.70 0.08 -11.99
N LYS A 71 -5.67 -0.69 -12.47
CA LYS A 71 -6.48 -0.32 -13.63
C LYS A 71 -7.33 0.88 -13.21
N ALA A 72 -6.69 2.03 -13.06
CA ALA A 72 -7.37 3.26 -13.41
C ALA A 72 -7.66 3.14 -14.91
N PRO A 73 -8.93 3.13 -15.37
CA PRO A 73 -9.20 3.26 -16.79
C PRO A 73 -8.52 4.56 -17.24
N PRO A 74 -7.69 4.55 -18.30
CA PRO A 74 -7.14 5.77 -18.82
C PRO A 74 -8.32 6.56 -19.37
N THR A 75 -8.79 7.55 -18.62
CA THR A 75 -9.69 8.54 -19.17
C THR A 75 -8.83 9.36 -20.12
N PHE A 76 -8.74 8.90 -21.37
CA PHE A 76 -8.26 9.68 -22.50
C PHE A 76 -9.17 10.90 -22.60
N VAL A 77 -8.78 11.98 -21.93
CA VAL A 77 -9.36 13.29 -22.18
C VAL A 77 -8.88 13.67 -23.57
N HIS A 78 -9.77 13.54 -24.56
CA HIS A 78 -9.61 14.13 -25.88
C HIS A 78 -9.37 15.63 -25.70
N GLN A 79 -8.11 16.06 -25.75
CA GLN A 79 -7.78 17.47 -25.94
C GLN A 79 -7.28 17.65 -27.36
N SER A 80 -8.24 17.92 -28.24
CA SER A 80 -7.98 18.56 -29.52
C SER A 80 -7.42 19.95 -29.27
N PHE A 81 -6.09 20.06 -29.29
CA PHE A 81 -5.44 21.36 -29.44
C PHE A 81 -5.54 21.77 -30.90
N ARG A 82 -6.48 22.68 -31.20
CA ARG A 82 -6.44 23.55 -32.38
C ARG A 82 -5.98 24.92 -31.90
N MET A 83 -4.78 25.33 -32.30
CA MET A 83 -4.49 26.54 -33.07
C MET A 83 -3.04 26.51 -33.51
#